data_AF-A0A934JUJ2-F1
#
_entry.id   AF-A0A934JUJ2-F1
#
_cell.length_a   1.000
_cell.length_b   1.000
_cell.length_c   1.000
_cell.angle_alpha   90.00
_cell.angle_beta   90.00
_cell.angle_gamma   90.00
#
_symmetry.space_group_name_H-M   'P 1'
#
loop_
_entity.id
_entity.type
_entity.pdbx_description
1 polymer ?
#
loop_
_entity_poly.entity_id
_entity_poly.type
_entity_poly.pdbx_seq_one_letter_code
_entity_poly.pdbx_strand_id
1 'polypeptide(L)'
;MAHPDVYAGDLLTHGHLYVGFIGDPAEHLAELLRLVARPELLRAFEATYTVMQLRSVMNRVTADSEQLQHGGIQLRSWAVDNDRNRVSVGLARLEANATWIITLRERDGGDLLTFFQASTAVPV
;
A
#
# COMPACT_ATOMS: atom_id res chain seq x y z
N MET A 1 -8.94 -17.72 -2.82
CA MET A 1 -7.63 -17.12 -2.57
C MET A 1 -7.07 -17.81 -1.35
N ALA A 2 -6.00 -18.60 -1.50
CA ALA A 2 -5.33 -19.20 -0.36
C ALA A 2 -4.56 -18.09 0.37
N HIS A 3 -4.83 -17.91 1.66
CA HIS A 3 -4.13 -17.00 2.58
C HIS A 3 -4.45 -15.50 2.51
N PRO A 4 -5.72 -15.07 2.65
CA PRO A 4 -6.04 -13.64 2.78
C PRO A 4 -5.34 -12.98 3.97
N ASP A 5 -5.06 -13.75 5.02
CA ASP A 5 -4.45 -13.26 6.26
C ASP A 5 -2.94 -13.07 6.17
N VAL A 6 -2.28 -13.60 5.13
CA VAL A 6 -0.84 -13.38 4.92
C VAL A 6 -0.48 -12.72 3.60
N TYR A 7 -1.41 -12.64 2.66
CA TYR A 7 -1.18 -12.03 1.34
C TYR A 7 -0.90 -10.53 1.45
N ALA A 8 0.25 -10.10 0.93
CA ALA A 8 0.73 -8.71 0.99
C ALA A 8 0.78 -7.99 -0.36
N GLY A 9 0.36 -8.66 -1.43
CA GLY A 9 0.17 -8.06 -2.75
C GLY A 9 1.03 -8.74 -3.81
N ASP A 10 1.01 -8.19 -5.01
CA ASP A 10 1.74 -8.70 -6.15
C ASP A 10 2.33 -7.58 -7.02
N LEU A 11 3.44 -7.88 -7.66
CA LEU A 11 4.18 -6.99 -8.56
C LEU A 11 4.71 -7.78 -9.76
N LEU A 12 4.41 -7.31 -10.96
CA LEU A 12 5.03 -7.82 -12.18
C LEU A 12 6.24 -6.96 -12.54
N THR A 13 7.44 -7.53 -12.46
CA THR A 13 8.68 -6.82 -12.80
C THR A 13 9.75 -7.79 -13.29
N HIS A 14 10.64 -7.32 -14.17
CA HIS A 14 11.72 -8.15 -14.74
C HIS A 14 11.25 -9.51 -15.30
N GLY A 15 10.04 -9.56 -15.87
CA GLY A 15 9.45 -10.78 -16.43
C GLY A 15 8.99 -11.83 -15.39
N HIS A 16 8.99 -11.49 -14.10
CA HIS A 16 8.55 -12.37 -13.02
C HIS A 16 7.38 -11.75 -12.26
N LEU A 17 6.50 -12.63 -11.77
CA LEU A 17 5.46 -12.25 -10.81
C LEU A 17 6.02 -12.44 -9.40
N TYR A 18 6.13 -11.35 -8.65
CA TYR A 18 6.52 -11.34 -7.26
C TYR A 18 5.26 -11.30 -6.39
N VAL A 19 5.14 -12.24 -5.47
CA VAL A 19 4.01 -12.33 -4.53
C VAL A 19 4.52 -12.06 -3.12
N GLY A 20 3.94 -11.05 -2.47
CA GLY A 20 4.30 -10.67 -1.12
C GLY A 20 3.55 -11.49 -0.09
N PHE A 21 4.25 -11.91 0.96
CA PHE A 21 3.66 -12.53 2.14
C PHE A 21 4.24 -11.92 3.42
N ILE A 22 3.44 -11.87 4.48
CA ILE A 22 3.96 -11.68 5.84
C ILE A 22 4.39 -13.04 6.41
N GLY A 23 5.42 -13.07 7.26
CA GLY A 23 5.88 -14.31 7.91
C GLY A 23 6.84 -15.11 7.04
N ASP A 24 6.48 -16.33 6.62
CA ASP A 24 7.34 -17.23 5.84
C ASP A 24 6.95 -17.22 4.34
N PRO A 25 7.54 -16.34 3.51
CA PRO A 25 7.25 -16.30 2.08
C PRO A 25 7.71 -17.56 1.34
N ALA A 26 8.69 -18.30 1.86
CA ALA A 26 9.20 -19.51 1.19
C ALA A 26 8.20 -20.66 1.31
N GLU A 27 7.60 -20.84 2.49
CA GLU A 27 6.54 -21.83 2.72
C GLU A 27 5.34 -21.55 1.80
N HIS A 28 4.83 -20.31 1.80
CA HIS A 28 3.68 -19.93 0.96
C HIS A 28 3.98 -20.00 -0.54
N LEU A 29 5.20 -19.67 -0.96
CA LEU A 29 5.62 -19.85 -2.35
C LEU A 29 5.60 -21.33 -2.73
N ALA A 30 6.11 -22.22 -1.88
CA ALA A 30 6.13 -23.67 -2.16
C ALA A 30 4.72 -24.23 -2.41
N GLU A 31 3.70 -23.69 -1.74
CA GLU A 31 2.30 -24.03 -1.99
C GLU A 31 1.80 -23.49 -3.34
N LEU A 32 2.07 -22.21 -3.65
CA LEU A 32 1.66 -21.61 -4.92
C LEU A 32 2.30 -22.29 -6.13
N LEU A 33 3.58 -22.67 -6.03
CA LEU A 33 4.32 -23.32 -7.12
C LEU A 33 3.68 -24.65 -7.55
N ARG A 34 2.91 -25.31 -6.67
CA ARG A 34 2.17 -26.55 -7.00
C ARG A 34 0.90 -26.31 -7.80
N LEU A 35 0.42 -25.06 -7.86
CA LEU A 35 -0.87 -24.69 -8.43
C LEU A 35 -0.77 -23.96 -9.78
N VAL A 36 0.41 -23.46 -10.13
CA VAL A 36 0.62 -22.61 -11.31
C VAL A 36 1.24 -23.40 -12.47
N ALA A 37 0.86 -23.06 -13.70
CA ALA A 37 1.37 -23.72 -14.90
C ALA A 37 2.84 -23.39 -15.21
N ARG A 38 3.34 -22.25 -14.73
CA ARG A 38 4.70 -21.75 -14.96
C ARG A 38 5.39 -21.35 -13.65
N PRO A 39 5.75 -22.31 -12.80
CA PRO A 39 6.34 -22.05 -11.49
C PRO A 39 7.65 -21.26 -11.57
N GLU A 40 8.40 -21.40 -12.66
CA GLU A 40 9.68 -20.72 -12.87
C GLU A 40 9.57 -19.19 -12.95
N LEU A 41 8.37 -18.65 -13.23
CA LEU A 41 8.11 -17.20 -13.31
C LEU A 41 7.69 -16.58 -11.98
N LEU A 42 7.43 -17.40 -10.96
CA LEU A 42 6.92 -16.93 -9.68
C LEU A 42 8.07 -16.72 -8.69
N ARG A 43 8.02 -15.62 -7.97
CA ARG A 43 8.93 -15.29 -6.86
C ARG A 43 8.09 -14.84 -5.67
N ALA A 44 8.64 -14.98 -4.48
CA ALA A 44 8.04 -14.41 -3.28
C ALA A 44 8.98 -13.44 -2.60
N PHE A 45 8.41 -12.50 -1.86
CA PHE A 45 9.14 -11.57 -1.01
C PHE A 45 8.43 -11.44 0.33
N GLU A 46 9.22 -11.11 1.35
CA GLU A 46 8.68 -10.80 2.68
C GLU A 46 8.15 -9.37 2.72
N ALA A 47 6.99 -9.20 3.32
CA ALA A 47 6.33 -7.94 3.52
C ALA A 47 5.98 -7.74 5.00
N THR A 48 5.75 -6.49 5.40
CA THR A 48 5.40 -6.14 6.77
C THR A 48 3.88 -6.13 6.99
N TYR A 49 3.12 -5.75 5.96
CA TYR A 49 1.68 -5.54 6.03
C TYR A 49 0.94 -6.32 4.94
N THR A 50 -0.22 -6.86 5.28
CA THR A 50 -1.11 -7.55 4.35
C THR A 50 -1.87 -6.56 3.46
N VAL A 51 -2.38 -7.03 2.33
CA VAL A 51 -3.29 -6.23 1.47
C VAL A 51 -4.53 -5.79 2.24
N MET A 52 -5.02 -6.61 3.17
CA MET A 52 -6.16 -6.24 4.02
C MET A 52 -5.82 -5.05 4.93
N GLN A 53 -4.63 -5.05 5.54
CA GLN A 53 -4.18 -3.92 6.35
C GLN A 53 -4.03 -2.66 5.49
N LEU A 54 -3.37 -2.76 4.33
CA LEU A 54 -3.20 -1.63 3.39
C LEU A 54 -4.54 -1.05 2.93
N ARG A 55 -5.50 -1.92 2.56
CA ARG A 55 -6.85 -1.50 2.16
C ARG A 55 -7.62 -0.87 3.32
N SER A 56 -7.47 -1.39 4.54
CA SER A 56 -8.10 -0.81 5.73
C SER A 56 -7.65 0.64 5.95
N VAL A 57 -6.35 0.91 5.83
CA VAL A 57 -5.80 2.28 5.90
C VAL A 57 -6.35 3.15 4.77
N MET A 58 -6.31 2.66 3.54
CA MET A 58 -6.81 3.39 2.37
C MET A 58 -8.30 3.76 2.51
N ASN A 59 -9.12 2.85 3.06
CA ASN A 59 -10.53 3.09 3.33
C ASN A 59 -10.74 4.17 4.40
N ARG A 60 -9.91 4.19 5.46
CA ARG A 60 -9.95 5.27 6.46
C ARG A 60 -9.60 6.62 5.82
N VAL A 61 -8.47 6.71 5.13
CA VAL A 61 -8.08 7.94 4.40
C VAL A 61 -9.19 8.43 3.45
N THR A 62 -9.86 7.50 2.77
CA THR A 62 -11.00 7.83 1.89
C THR A 62 -12.18 8.39 2.70
N ALA A 63 -12.53 7.76 3.82
CA ALA A 63 -13.63 8.20 4.69
C ALA A 63 -13.36 9.57 5.33
N ASP A 64 -12.10 9.88 5.67
CA ASP A 64 -11.72 11.15 6.28
C ASP A 64 -11.50 12.28 5.25
N SER A 65 -11.53 11.98 3.95
CA SER A 65 -11.14 12.93 2.89
C SER A 65 -11.92 14.25 2.94
N GLU A 66 -13.22 14.21 3.21
CA GLU A 66 -14.07 15.39 3.32
C GLU A 66 -13.73 16.21 4.58
N GLN A 67 -13.54 15.55 5.73
CA GLN A 67 -13.14 16.23 6.96
C GLN A 67 -11.76 16.89 6.83
N LEU A 68 -10.82 16.19 6.19
CA LEU A 68 -9.49 16.71 5.89
C LEU A 68 -9.58 17.95 4.98
N GLN A 69 -10.43 17.91 3.95
CA GLN A 69 -10.65 19.05 3.07
C GLN A 69 -11.26 20.25 3.81
N HIS A 70 -12.23 20.04 4.70
CA HIS A 70 -12.75 21.11 5.57
C HIS A 70 -11.69 21.67 6.52
N GLY A 71 -10.73 20.84 6.94
CA GLY A 71 -9.55 21.24 7.70
C GLY A 71 -8.44 21.93 6.88
N GLY A 72 -8.66 22.18 5.59
CA GLY A 72 -7.70 22.83 4.70
C GLY A 72 -6.68 21.89 4.05
N ILE A 73 -6.84 20.58 4.21
CA ILE A 73 -5.94 19.55 3.66
C ILE A 73 -6.56 18.98 2.40
N GLN A 74 -5.99 19.33 1.26
CA GLN A 74 -6.46 18.84 -0.03
C GLN A 74 -5.68 17.58 -0.42
N LEU A 75 -6.33 16.42 -0.30
CA LEU A 75 -5.85 15.17 -0.88
C LEU A 75 -5.98 15.23 -2.40
N ARG A 76 -4.95 14.81 -3.12
CA ARG A 76 -4.91 14.76 -4.60
C ARG A 76 -4.98 13.34 -5.13
N SER A 77 -4.35 12.41 -4.42
CA SER A 77 -4.35 11.00 -4.76
C SER A 77 -4.05 10.17 -3.51
N TRP A 78 -4.47 8.93 -3.52
CA TRP A 78 -4.01 7.93 -2.56
C TRP A 78 -4.07 6.56 -3.22
N ALA A 79 -3.04 5.75 -2.99
CA ALA A 79 -2.94 4.43 -3.58
C ALA A 79 -2.11 3.50 -2.69
N VAL A 80 -2.33 2.20 -2.85
CA VAL A 80 -1.43 1.19 -2.29
C VAL A 80 -0.17 1.14 -3.16
N ASP A 81 0.98 1.33 -2.53
CA ASP A 81 2.31 1.15 -3.09
C ASP A 81 2.79 -0.26 -2.72
N ASN A 82 2.58 -1.22 -3.65
CA ASN A 82 2.93 -2.62 -3.43
C ASN A 82 4.45 -2.82 -3.28
N ASP A 83 5.26 -2.03 -3.99
CA ASP A 83 6.73 -2.12 -3.96
C ASP A 83 7.27 -1.74 -2.58
N ARG A 84 6.71 -0.68 -1.97
CA ARG A 84 7.08 -0.24 -0.62
C ARG A 84 6.17 -0.77 0.48
N ASN A 85 5.25 -1.68 0.16
CA ASN A 85 4.28 -2.28 1.07
C ASN A 85 3.59 -1.26 1.99
N ARG A 86 3.05 -0.17 1.43
CA ARG A 86 2.45 0.93 2.22
C ARG A 86 1.37 1.68 1.44
N VAL A 87 0.63 2.56 2.11
CA VAL A 87 -0.30 3.51 1.48
C VAL A 87 0.40 4.85 1.28
N SER A 88 0.40 5.33 0.04
CA SER A 88 0.96 6.62 -0.34
C SER A 88 -0.16 7.63 -0.59
N VAL A 89 -0.12 8.76 0.11
CA VAL A 89 -1.11 9.84 0.01
C VAL A 89 -0.47 11.10 -0.56
N GLY A 90 -0.95 11.53 -1.72
CA GLY A 90 -0.54 12.76 -2.37
C GLY A 90 -1.35 13.95 -1.87
N LEU A 91 -0.66 14.97 -1.37
CA LEU A 91 -1.25 16.23 -0.91
C LEU A 91 -1.04 17.34 -1.94
N ALA A 92 -1.99 18.28 -2.05
CA ALA A 92 -1.82 19.45 -2.92
C ALA A 92 -0.66 20.36 -2.48
N ARG A 93 -0.45 20.48 -1.16
CA ARG A 93 0.65 21.21 -0.52
C ARG A 93 1.05 20.46 0.74
N LEU A 94 2.32 20.10 0.87
CA LEU A 94 2.83 19.37 2.04
C LEU A 94 2.90 20.27 3.29
N GLU A 95 2.95 21.58 3.10
CA GLU A 95 2.95 22.58 4.18
C GLU A 95 1.61 22.71 4.92
N ALA A 96 0.55 22.06 4.43
CA ALA A 96 -0.77 22.06 5.04
C ALA A 96 -0.78 21.22 6.33
N ASN A 97 -0.26 21.80 7.40
CA ASN A 97 -0.52 21.42 8.79
C ASN A 97 0.09 20.07 9.22
N ALA A 98 1.37 20.10 9.62
CA ALA A 98 2.11 18.94 10.13
C ALA A 98 1.37 18.16 11.24
N THR A 99 0.56 18.85 12.05
CA THR A 99 -0.24 18.23 13.12
C THR A 99 -1.20 17.17 12.59
N TRP A 100 -1.91 17.43 11.49
CA TRP A 100 -2.84 16.43 10.93
C TRP A 100 -2.13 15.26 10.28
N ILE A 101 -0.98 15.50 9.64
CA ILE A 101 -0.13 14.42 9.11
C ILE A 101 0.30 13.52 10.27
N ILE A 102 0.71 14.09 11.40
CA ILE A 102 1.06 13.33 12.60
C ILE A 102 -0.16 12.55 13.11
N THR A 103 -1.32 13.21 13.25
CA THR A 103 -2.55 12.56 13.71
C THR A 103 -2.98 11.39 12.82
N LEU A 104 -2.94 11.55 11.49
CA LEU A 104 -3.26 10.47 10.55
C LEU A 104 -2.23 9.34 10.63
N ARG A 105 -0.93 9.64 10.80
CA ARG A 105 0.07 8.58 11.00
C ARG A 105 -0.19 7.84 12.31
N GLU A 106 -0.41 8.55 13.42
CA GLU A 106 -0.66 7.92 14.72
C GLU A 106 -1.95 7.08 14.73
N ARG A 107 -3.02 7.59 14.11
CA ARG A 107 -4.33 6.90 14.08
C ARG A 107 -4.37 5.76 13.07
N ASP A 108 -3.82 5.96 11.88
CA ASP A 108 -4.16 5.13 10.72
C ASP A 108 -3.10 4.13 10.29
N GLY A 109 -1.88 4.15 10.84
CA GLY A 109 -0.95 3.04 10.61
C GLY A 109 0.55 3.32 10.70
N GLY A 110 0.96 4.47 11.23
CA GLY A 110 2.36 4.83 11.45
C GLY A 110 3.17 4.84 10.15
N ASP A 111 4.07 3.86 10.02
CA ASP A 111 4.92 3.67 8.84
C ASP A 111 4.18 3.08 7.64
N LEU A 112 2.99 2.53 7.84
CA LEU A 112 2.10 2.06 6.78
C LEU A 112 1.54 3.23 5.95
N LEU A 113 1.57 4.46 6.47
CA LEU A 113 1.05 5.65 5.80
C LEU A 113 2.17 6.64 5.51
N THR A 114 2.34 7.02 4.24
CA THR A 114 3.30 8.04 3.81
C THR A 114 2.60 9.16 3.05
N PHE A 115 3.17 10.36 3.14
CA PHE A 115 2.65 11.56 2.51
C PHE A 115 3.69 12.15 1.57
N PHE A 116 3.26 12.67 0.44
CA PHE A 116 4.10 13.38 -0.51
C PHE A 116 3.35 14.56 -1.12
N GLN A 117 4.06 15.58 -1.58
CA GLN A 117 3.44 16.63 -2.37
C GLN A 117 3.17 16.09 -3.78
N ALA A 118 1.90 15.97 -4.16
CA ALA A 118 1.54 15.62 -5.51
C ALA A 118 1.89 16.79 -6.44
N SER A 119 2.75 16.53 -7.43
CA SER A 119 2.99 17.50 -8.50
C SER A 119 1.70 17.71 -9.29
N THR A 120 1.38 18.94 -9.66
CA THR A 120 0.23 19.29 -10.52
C THR A 120 0.39 18.81 -11.97
N ALA A 121 1.44 18.06 -12.30
CA ALA A 121 1.63 17.48 -13.62
C ALA A 121 0.60 16.36 -13.84
N VAL A 122 -0.51 16.72 -14.46
CA VAL A 122 -1.35 15.77 -15.20
C VAL A 122 -0.47 15.19 -16.31
N PRO A 123 -0.16 13.88 -16.33
CA PRO A 123 0.41 13.29 -17.52
C PRO A 123 -0.69 13.34 -18.59
N VAL A 124 -0.44 14.10 -19.64
CA VAL A 124 -1.25 14.12 -20.87
C VAL A 124 -0.97 12.86 -21.66
#